data_AF-I4NB48-F1
#
_entry.id   AF-I4NB48-F1
#
_cell.length_a   1.000
_cell.length_b   1.000
_cell.length_c   1.000
_cell.angle_alpha   90.00
_cell.angle_beta   90.00
_cell.angle_gamma   90.00
#
_symmetry.space_group_name_H-M   'P 1'
#
loop_
_entity.id
_entity.type
_entity.pdbx_description
1 polymer ?
#
loop_
_entity_poly.entity_id
_entity_poly.type
_entity_poly.pdbx_seq_one_letter_code
_entity_poly.pdbx_strand_id
1 'polypeptide(L)'
;MYIQILGSAAGGGFPQWNCNCVNCKGYRDGTLNAKARTQSSIALSDDGVHWVLCNASPDIRAQLQGFAPMQPARALRDTGINAIILLDSQIDHTTGLLSLREGCPHQVWCTDMVHQDLTTGFPLFNMLSHWNGGLQWNRIELEGSFTIPACPNLRFTPFPLRSAAPPYSPHRFDPHPGDNLGLRVEDLRTGGKLFYAPGLGQVDDTLLGHMADADCLLVDGTLWDDDEMQRRGVGTRTGREMGHLCQNGPGGMLEVLDGLNKPRKVLIHINNTNPILDEDSPERAEVTRRGVEVAFDGMSIEL
;
A
#
# COMPACT_ATOMS: atom_id res chain seq x y z
N MET A 1 11.94 13.77 -3.19
CA MET A 1 11.38 12.41 -3.15
C MET A 1 10.26 12.26 -4.18
N TYR A 2 10.41 11.30 -5.10
CA TYR A 2 9.37 10.88 -6.03
C TYR A 2 8.58 9.71 -5.44
N ILE A 3 7.27 9.78 -5.57
CA ILE A 3 6.34 8.75 -5.11
C ILE A 3 5.41 8.43 -6.29
N GLN A 4 5.50 7.20 -6.78
CA GLN A 4 4.67 6.71 -7.86
C GLN A 4 3.63 5.73 -7.32
N ILE A 5 2.35 6.02 -7.56
CA ILE A 5 1.28 5.08 -7.27
C ILE A 5 1.19 4.09 -8.43
N LEU A 6 1.60 2.86 -8.18
CA LEU A 6 1.54 1.77 -9.15
C LEU A 6 0.15 1.15 -9.17
N GLY A 7 -0.41 0.90 -7.99
CA GLY A 7 -1.76 0.41 -7.79
C GLY A 7 -2.41 1.12 -6.61
N SER A 8 -3.70 1.42 -6.74
CA SER A 8 -4.44 2.23 -5.76
C SER A 8 -5.66 1.53 -5.15
N ALA A 9 -6.01 0.33 -5.60
CA ALA A 9 -7.10 -0.45 -5.03
C ALA A 9 -6.66 -1.35 -3.87
N ALA A 10 -7.61 -1.75 -3.03
CA ALA A 10 -7.42 -2.81 -2.04
C ALA A 10 -7.31 -4.20 -2.70
N GLY A 11 -7.20 -5.25 -1.88
CA GLY A 11 -7.21 -6.64 -2.31
C GLY A 11 -8.32 -6.96 -3.32
N GLY A 12 -7.95 -7.59 -4.45
CA GLY A 12 -8.87 -7.95 -5.54
C GLY A 12 -8.98 -6.91 -6.67
N GLY A 13 -8.50 -5.68 -6.47
CA GLY A 13 -8.49 -4.63 -7.49
C GLY A 13 -9.88 -4.05 -7.80
N PHE A 14 -9.94 -3.15 -8.78
CA PHE A 14 -11.19 -2.60 -9.29
C PHE A 14 -11.18 -2.53 -10.83
N PRO A 15 -12.13 -3.16 -11.53
CA PRO A 15 -13.18 -4.04 -11.00
C PRO A 15 -12.61 -5.38 -10.49
N GLN A 16 -13.11 -5.87 -9.34
CA GLN A 16 -12.69 -7.19 -8.83
C GLN A 16 -13.27 -8.32 -9.70
N TRP A 17 -12.45 -9.33 -9.99
CA TRP A 17 -12.72 -10.37 -11.00
C TRP A 17 -14.07 -11.09 -10.86
N ASN A 18 -14.53 -11.37 -9.64
CA ASN A 18 -15.78 -12.07 -9.34
C ASN A 18 -16.88 -11.17 -8.75
N CYS A 19 -16.66 -9.86 -8.70
CA CYS A 19 -17.59 -8.94 -8.04
C CYS A 19 -18.57 -8.32 -9.04
N ASN A 20 -19.85 -8.28 -8.71
CA ASN A 20 -20.89 -7.58 -9.47
C ASN A 20 -21.63 -6.53 -8.61
N CYS A 21 -20.95 -5.98 -7.60
CA CYS A 21 -21.46 -4.81 -6.88
C CYS A 21 -21.69 -3.64 -7.86
N VAL A 22 -22.43 -2.62 -7.41
CA VAL A 22 -22.82 -1.47 -8.24
C VAL A 22 -21.64 -0.84 -8.98
N ASN A 23 -20.48 -0.70 -8.31
CA ASN A 23 -19.29 -0.12 -8.91
C ASN A 23 -18.68 -1.04 -9.98
N CYS A 24 -18.42 -2.30 -9.65
CA CYS A 24 -17.79 -3.25 -10.58
C CYS A 24 -18.66 -3.51 -11.80
N LYS A 25 -19.96 -3.70 -11.59
CA LYS A 25 -20.92 -3.90 -12.68
C LYS A 25 -21.10 -2.62 -13.49
N GLY A 26 -21.32 -1.48 -12.86
CA GLY A 26 -21.49 -0.20 -13.55
C GLY A 26 -20.27 0.19 -14.40
N TYR A 27 -19.05 -0.10 -13.92
CA TYR A 27 -17.83 0.07 -14.70
C TYR A 27 -17.82 -0.82 -15.96
N ARG A 28 -18.15 -2.11 -15.82
CA ARG A 28 -18.21 -3.04 -16.97
C ARG A 28 -19.31 -2.69 -17.96
N ASP A 29 -20.46 -2.23 -17.47
CA ASP A 29 -21.62 -1.85 -18.27
C ASP A 29 -21.42 -0.47 -18.94
N GLY A 30 -20.36 0.28 -18.59
CA GLY A 30 -20.08 1.61 -19.11
C GLY A 30 -21.04 2.69 -18.59
N THR A 31 -21.71 2.43 -17.47
CA THR A 31 -22.71 3.33 -16.87
C THR A 31 -22.20 4.07 -15.64
N LEU A 32 -20.97 3.78 -15.19
CA LEU A 32 -20.33 4.39 -14.03
C LEU A 32 -19.05 5.12 -14.48
N ASN A 33 -18.93 6.39 -14.10
CA ASN A 33 -17.72 7.17 -14.36
C ASN A 33 -16.65 6.80 -13.33
N ALA A 34 -15.82 5.80 -13.64
CA ALA A 34 -14.70 5.39 -12.80
C ALA A 34 -13.55 4.83 -13.63
N LYS A 35 -12.38 4.73 -13.00
CA LYS A 35 -11.15 4.20 -13.60
C LYS A 35 -10.76 2.88 -12.94
N ALA A 36 -10.36 1.90 -13.75
CA ALA A 36 -9.80 0.65 -13.24
C ALA A 36 -8.53 0.92 -12.43
N ARG A 37 -8.29 0.07 -11.43
CA ARG A 37 -7.19 0.17 -10.47
C ARG A 37 -6.67 -1.22 -10.13
N THR A 38 -5.35 -1.35 -10.12
CA THR A 38 -4.60 -2.52 -9.67
C THR A 38 -4.39 -2.46 -8.16
N GLN A 39 -4.00 -3.59 -7.58
CA GLN A 39 -3.84 -3.74 -6.14
C GLN A 39 -2.68 -2.89 -5.58
N SER A 40 -2.86 -2.42 -4.35
CA SER A 40 -2.02 -1.40 -3.70
C SER A 40 -0.52 -1.68 -3.78
N SER A 41 0.20 -0.74 -4.38
CA SER A 41 1.66 -0.72 -4.44
C SER A 41 2.13 0.70 -4.81
N ILE A 42 3.25 1.13 -4.23
CA ILE A 42 3.91 2.37 -4.60
C ILE A 42 5.39 2.13 -4.89
N ALA A 43 6.00 3.02 -5.67
CA ALA A 43 7.45 3.07 -5.85
C ALA A 43 8.01 4.41 -5.39
N LEU A 44 9.13 4.39 -4.69
CA LEU A 44 9.80 5.55 -4.11
C LEU A 44 11.18 5.74 -4.72
N SER A 45 11.58 6.99 -4.96
CA SER A 45 12.91 7.32 -5.47
C SER A 45 13.38 8.68 -4.98
N ASP A 46 14.69 8.85 -4.78
CA ASP A 46 15.33 10.15 -4.53
C ASP A 46 15.97 10.77 -5.79
N ASP A 47 16.03 10.04 -6.90
CA ASP A 47 16.67 10.48 -8.15
C ASP A 47 15.87 10.24 -9.43
N GLY A 48 14.74 9.52 -9.36
CA GLY A 48 13.88 9.17 -10.50
C GLY A 48 14.39 7.99 -11.35
N VAL A 49 15.51 7.37 -10.98
CA VAL A 49 16.18 6.30 -11.73
C VAL A 49 16.20 5.00 -10.93
N HIS A 50 16.53 5.08 -9.65
CA HIS A 50 16.56 3.93 -8.74
C HIS A 50 15.29 3.91 -7.90
N TRP A 51 14.59 2.77 -7.88
CA TRP A 51 13.28 2.69 -7.26
C TRP A 51 13.24 1.64 -6.14
N VAL A 52 12.66 2.03 -5.01
CA VAL A 52 12.26 1.15 -3.91
C VAL A 52 10.77 0.85 -4.07
N LEU A 53 10.42 -0.41 -4.26
CA LEU A 53 9.03 -0.86 -4.33
C LEU A 53 8.49 -1.08 -2.91
N CYS A 54 7.34 -0.50 -2.57
CA CYS A 54 6.62 -0.81 -1.33
C CYS A 54 5.41 -1.69 -1.63
N ASN A 55 5.43 -2.91 -1.11
CA ASN A 55 4.55 -4.04 -1.42
C ASN A 55 4.64 -4.48 -2.90
N ALA A 56 4.69 -5.78 -3.13
CA ALA A 56 4.73 -6.38 -4.47
C ALA A 56 3.38 -7.05 -4.76
N SER A 57 2.49 -6.32 -5.44
CA SER A 57 1.12 -6.77 -5.68
C SER A 57 1.02 -7.91 -6.70
N PRO A 58 -0.09 -8.69 -6.74
CA PRO A 58 -0.35 -9.66 -7.81
C PRO A 58 -0.34 -9.04 -9.22
N ASP A 59 -0.65 -7.74 -9.34
CA ASP A 59 -0.73 -7.01 -10.60
C ASP A 59 0.62 -6.44 -11.07
N ILE A 60 1.72 -6.76 -10.37
CA ILE A 60 3.04 -6.14 -10.56
C ILE A 60 3.49 -6.12 -12.02
N ARG A 61 3.18 -7.15 -12.82
CA ARG A 61 3.54 -7.16 -14.25
C ARG A 61 2.95 -5.97 -15.01
N ALA A 62 1.66 -5.70 -14.83
CA ALA A 62 0.99 -4.58 -15.49
C ALA A 62 1.44 -3.24 -14.91
N GLN A 63 1.65 -3.19 -13.59
CA GLN A 63 2.13 -2.00 -12.88
C GLN A 63 3.51 -1.55 -13.38
N LEU A 64 4.47 -2.47 -13.50
CA LEU A 64 5.80 -2.16 -14.02
C LEU A 64 5.74 -1.74 -15.50
N GLN A 65 4.91 -2.40 -16.30
CA GLN A 65 4.72 -2.02 -17.71
C GLN A 65 4.08 -0.64 -17.86
N GLY A 66 3.21 -0.24 -16.91
CA GLY A 66 2.54 1.06 -16.89
C GLY A 66 3.44 2.23 -16.45
N PHE A 67 4.66 1.96 -15.96
CA PHE A 67 5.57 2.99 -15.47
C PHE A 67 6.97 2.86 -16.08
N ALA A 68 7.25 3.69 -17.10
CA ALA A 68 8.45 3.59 -17.93
C ALA A 68 9.80 3.49 -17.17
N PRO A 69 10.03 4.25 -16.06
CA PRO A 69 11.26 4.12 -15.28
C PRO A 69 11.54 2.72 -14.70
N MET A 70 10.55 1.82 -14.66
CA MET A 70 10.75 0.43 -14.26
C MET A 70 11.52 -0.40 -15.30
N GLN A 71 11.66 0.09 -16.53
CA GLN A 71 12.51 -0.51 -17.56
C GLN A 71 13.51 0.51 -18.12
N PRO A 72 14.64 0.75 -17.42
CA PRO A 72 15.65 1.71 -17.86
C PRO A 72 16.41 1.31 -19.13
N ALA A 73 16.27 0.05 -19.56
CA ALA A 73 16.88 -0.50 -20.78
C ALA A 73 18.40 -0.28 -20.90
N ARG A 74 19.12 -0.32 -19.76
CA ARG A 74 20.58 -0.12 -19.69
C ARG A 74 21.36 -1.37 -20.12
N ALA A 75 20.71 -2.53 -20.11
CA ALA A 75 21.27 -3.83 -20.47
C ALA A 75 20.19 -4.74 -21.08
N LEU A 76 20.61 -5.90 -21.65
CA LEU A 76 19.68 -6.88 -22.24
C LEU A 76 18.62 -7.40 -21.25
N ARG A 77 18.98 -7.47 -19.97
CA ARG A 77 18.04 -7.65 -18.84
C ARG A 77 18.29 -6.54 -17.85
N ASP A 78 17.24 -5.80 -17.52
CA ASP A 78 17.32 -4.65 -16.64
C ASP A 78 15.97 -4.39 -15.96
N THR A 79 16.02 -3.70 -14.82
CA THR A 79 14.85 -3.24 -14.05
C THR A 79 15.22 -1.98 -13.27
N GLY A 80 14.23 -1.09 -13.08
CA GLY A 80 14.36 0.07 -12.18
C GLY A 80 14.22 -0.28 -10.70
N ILE A 81 13.76 -1.49 -10.37
CA ILE A 81 13.62 -1.96 -8.98
C ILE A 81 14.99 -2.27 -8.40
N ASN A 82 15.35 -1.60 -7.32
CA ASN A 82 16.61 -1.84 -6.60
C ASN A 82 16.42 -2.47 -5.22
N ALA A 83 15.25 -2.30 -4.62
CA ALA A 83 14.87 -2.95 -3.36
C ALA A 83 13.34 -3.03 -3.24
N ILE A 84 12.88 -3.91 -2.36
CA ILE A 84 11.46 -4.10 -2.07
C ILE A 84 11.28 -4.00 -0.56
N ILE A 85 10.31 -3.22 -0.09
CA ILE A 85 9.87 -3.16 1.31
C ILE A 85 8.49 -3.80 1.39
N LEU A 86 8.28 -4.70 2.36
CA LEU A 86 6.99 -5.30 2.66
C LEU A 86 6.49 -4.78 4.01
N LEU A 87 5.28 -4.25 4.02
CA LEU A 87 4.65 -3.71 5.24
C LEU A 87 3.95 -4.77 6.07
N ASP A 88 3.56 -5.87 5.44
CA ASP A 88 2.90 -7.01 6.03
C ASP A 88 3.14 -8.25 5.15
N SER A 89 2.58 -9.39 5.56
CA SER A 89 2.64 -10.65 4.84
C SER A 89 1.38 -10.94 4.00
N GLN A 90 0.52 -9.96 3.73
CA GLN A 90 -0.72 -10.26 3.02
C GLN A 90 -0.47 -10.74 1.58
N ILE A 91 -1.37 -11.59 1.06
CA ILE A 91 -1.24 -12.17 -0.30
C ILE A 91 -1.19 -11.07 -1.36
N ASP A 92 -2.00 -10.03 -1.19
CA ASP A 92 -2.10 -8.88 -2.09
C ASP A 92 -0.88 -7.94 -2.02
N HIS A 93 -0.02 -8.07 -1.02
CA HIS A 93 1.21 -7.29 -0.89
C HIS A 93 2.49 -8.08 -1.17
N THR A 94 2.41 -9.40 -1.36
CA THR A 94 3.59 -10.27 -1.47
C THR A 94 3.63 -11.15 -2.71
N THR A 95 2.47 -11.47 -3.31
CA THR A 95 2.40 -12.40 -4.47
C THR A 95 3.21 -11.92 -5.67
N GLY A 96 3.37 -10.61 -5.86
CA GLY A 96 4.16 -10.04 -6.95
C GLY A 96 5.62 -10.49 -6.97
N LEU A 97 6.18 -10.89 -5.82
CA LEU A 97 7.54 -11.43 -5.72
C LEU A 97 7.75 -12.66 -6.63
N LEU A 98 6.72 -13.50 -6.79
CA LEU A 98 6.77 -14.66 -7.68
C LEU A 98 7.03 -14.27 -9.15
N SER A 99 6.52 -13.10 -9.57
CA SER A 99 6.67 -12.58 -10.93
C SER A 99 8.03 -11.92 -11.18
N LEU A 100 8.85 -11.74 -10.14
CA LEU A 100 10.17 -11.12 -10.24
C LEU A 100 11.32 -12.13 -10.26
N ARG A 101 11.03 -13.44 -10.21
CA ARG A 101 12.02 -14.52 -10.04
C ARG A 101 13.09 -14.57 -11.13
N GLU A 102 12.78 -14.15 -12.37
CA GLU A 102 13.75 -14.10 -13.47
C GLU A 102 14.81 -12.99 -13.32
N GLY A 103 14.62 -12.08 -12.36
CA GLY A 103 15.53 -10.98 -12.02
C GLY A 103 16.27 -11.15 -10.70
N CYS A 104 16.13 -12.29 -10.00
CA CYS A 104 16.85 -12.53 -8.74
C CYS A 104 18.38 -12.45 -8.92
N PRO A 105 19.12 -12.01 -7.88
CA PRO A 105 18.66 -11.79 -6.50
C PRO A 105 18.00 -10.42 -6.25
N HIS A 106 17.05 -10.36 -5.31
CA HIS A 106 16.36 -9.13 -4.88
C HIS A 106 16.62 -8.82 -3.41
N GLN A 107 16.87 -7.55 -3.08
CA GLN A 107 16.94 -7.09 -1.68
C GLN A 107 15.52 -6.84 -1.16
N VAL A 108 15.09 -7.63 -0.17
CA VAL A 108 13.74 -7.55 0.41
C VAL A 108 13.82 -7.19 1.88
N TRP A 109 13.18 -6.08 2.23
CA TRP A 109 13.10 -5.53 3.58
C TRP A 109 11.75 -5.88 4.20
N CYS A 110 11.76 -6.62 5.29
CA CYS A 110 10.56 -6.93 6.06
C CYS A 110 10.91 -7.25 7.52
N THR A 111 9.91 -7.19 8.40
CA THR A 111 10.07 -7.56 9.82
C THR A 111 10.36 -9.04 9.99
N ASP A 112 10.77 -9.43 11.19
CA ASP A 112 10.92 -10.84 11.55
C ASP A 112 9.59 -11.61 11.40
N MET A 113 8.47 -11.04 11.85
CA MET A 113 7.14 -11.66 11.74
C MET A 113 6.73 -11.92 10.28
N VAL A 114 6.93 -10.93 9.40
CA VAL A 114 6.65 -11.09 7.98
C VAL A 114 7.58 -12.13 7.36
N HIS A 115 8.86 -12.15 7.71
CA HIS A 115 9.80 -13.17 7.24
C HIS A 115 9.40 -14.58 7.71
N GLN A 116 8.92 -14.75 8.94
CA GLN A 116 8.40 -16.03 9.44
C GLN A 116 7.22 -16.52 8.58
N ASP A 117 6.22 -15.68 8.33
CA ASP A 117 5.10 -16.03 7.44
C ASP A 117 5.60 -16.40 6.03
N LEU A 118 6.55 -15.63 5.51
CA LEU A 118 7.11 -15.79 4.17
C LEU A 118 8.18 -16.90 4.04
N THR A 119 8.44 -17.62 5.12
CA THR A 119 9.28 -18.84 5.16
C THR A 119 8.49 -20.07 5.63
N THR A 120 7.21 -19.92 6.00
CA THR A 120 6.36 -21.01 6.51
C THR A 120 5.03 -21.10 5.75
N GLY A 121 4.00 -20.34 6.17
CA GLY A 121 2.64 -20.44 5.63
C GLY A 121 2.53 -20.03 4.17
N PHE A 122 3.33 -19.06 3.72
CA PHE A 122 3.48 -18.70 2.31
C PHE A 122 4.96 -18.57 1.96
N PRO A 123 5.66 -19.69 1.72
CA PRO A 123 7.12 -19.77 1.85
C PRO A 123 7.89 -19.19 0.65
N LEU A 124 7.63 -17.92 0.31
CA LEU A 124 8.22 -17.20 -0.82
C LEU A 124 9.75 -17.16 -0.79
N PHE A 125 10.36 -16.93 0.38
CA PHE A 125 11.82 -16.93 0.53
C PHE A 125 12.41 -18.31 0.20
N ASN A 126 11.79 -19.38 0.70
CA ASN A 126 12.23 -20.75 0.45
C ASN A 126 12.06 -21.10 -1.03
N MET A 127 10.88 -20.84 -1.59
CA MET A 127 10.57 -21.10 -2.99
C MET A 127 11.56 -20.38 -3.90
N LEU A 128 11.70 -19.07 -3.75
CA LEU A 128 12.50 -18.25 -4.66
C LEU A 128 14.01 -18.44 -4.49
N SER A 129 14.49 -19.05 -3.40
CA SER A 129 15.91 -19.41 -3.23
C SER A 129 16.47 -20.23 -4.40
N HIS A 130 15.62 -21.00 -5.08
CA HIS A 130 15.99 -21.81 -6.25
C HIS A 130 16.23 -20.98 -7.53
N TRP A 131 15.96 -19.67 -7.52
CA TRP A 131 16.21 -18.75 -8.63
C TRP A 131 17.37 -17.82 -8.29
N ASN A 132 18.60 -18.20 -8.68
CA ASN A 132 19.80 -17.36 -8.59
C ASN A 132 19.99 -16.63 -7.22
N GLY A 133 19.81 -17.36 -6.12
CA GLY A 133 19.93 -16.82 -4.76
C GLY A 133 18.63 -16.22 -4.19
N GLY A 134 17.60 -16.00 -5.00
CA GLY A 134 16.27 -15.66 -4.54
C GLY A 134 16.13 -14.28 -3.87
N LEU A 135 15.41 -14.25 -2.76
CA LEU A 135 15.15 -13.03 -1.98
C LEU A 135 16.18 -12.93 -0.86
N GLN A 136 16.91 -11.82 -0.81
CA GLN A 136 17.90 -11.51 0.22
C GLN A 136 17.21 -10.69 1.31
N TRP A 137 16.98 -11.33 2.46
CA TRP A 137 16.27 -10.71 3.57
C TRP A 137 17.13 -9.66 4.27
N ASN A 138 16.57 -8.47 4.41
CA ASN A 138 17.07 -7.39 5.25
C ASN A 138 16.02 -7.14 6.33
N ARG A 139 16.39 -7.33 7.60
CA ARG A 139 15.43 -7.19 8.71
C ARG A 139 15.07 -5.73 8.91
N ILE A 140 13.77 -5.45 8.98
CA ILE A 140 13.24 -4.20 9.54
C ILE A 140 13.07 -4.39 11.04
N GLU A 141 13.84 -3.64 11.82
CA GLU A 141 13.64 -3.53 13.26
C GLU A 141 12.40 -2.69 13.57
N LEU A 142 11.72 -2.98 14.68
CA LEU A 142 10.48 -2.29 15.07
C LEU A 142 10.72 -0.87 15.61
N GLU A 143 11.98 -0.54 15.89
CA GLU A 143 12.43 0.76 16.35
C GLU A 143 13.57 1.28 15.47
N GLY A 144 13.78 2.60 15.52
CA GLY A 144 14.86 3.24 14.78
C GLY A 144 14.50 3.48 13.31
N SER A 145 15.52 3.48 12.44
CA SER A 145 15.35 3.80 11.03
C SER A 145 16.41 3.09 10.20
N PHE A 146 16.13 2.94 8.92
CA PHE A 146 17.05 2.34 7.96
C PHE A 146 17.11 3.17 6.67
N THR A 147 18.15 2.92 5.88
CA THR A 147 18.36 3.52 4.56
C THR A 147 18.70 2.42 3.58
N ILE A 148 18.16 2.51 2.38
CA ILE A 148 18.46 1.58 1.30
C ILE A 148 19.57 2.19 0.44
N PRO A 149 20.69 1.47 0.18
CA PRO A 149 21.84 2.05 -0.53
C PRO A 149 21.54 2.63 -1.91
N ALA A 150 20.53 2.11 -2.60
CA ALA A 150 20.12 2.60 -3.92
C ALA A 150 19.41 3.97 -3.88
N CYS A 151 18.83 4.34 -2.74
CA CYS A 151 18.18 5.63 -2.51
C CYS A 151 18.72 6.23 -1.19
N PRO A 152 20.00 6.64 -1.15
CA PRO A 152 20.69 6.98 0.10
C PRO A 152 20.12 8.22 0.80
N ASN A 153 19.35 9.05 0.10
CA ASN A 153 18.71 10.23 0.69
C ASN A 153 17.35 9.91 1.31
N LEU A 154 16.81 8.70 1.14
CA LEU A 154 15.55 8.29 1.76
C LEU A 154 15.83 7.58 3.09
N ARG A 155 15.40 8.20 4.19
CA ARG A 155 15.37 7.58 5.51
C ARG A 155 13.99 6.99 5.78
N PHE A 156 13.94 5.69 6.06
CA PHE A 156 12.72 4.96 6.38
C PHE A 156 12.64 4.75 7.89
N THR A 157 11.58 5.26 8.52
CA THR A 157 11.24 5.01 9.93
C THR A 157 9.95 4.20 9.97
N PRO A 158 10.00 2.90 10.30
CA PRO A 158 8.78 2.12 10.48
C PRO A 158 8.07 2.52 11.77
N PHE A 159 6.76 2.37 11.79
CA PHE A 159 5.98 2.41 13.02
C PHE A 159 5.02 1.20 13.05
N PRO A 160 4.98 0.44 14.15
CA PRO A 160 4.05 -0.68 14.28
C PRO A 160 2.61 -0.21 14.24
N LEU A 161 1.77 -0.93 13.49
CA LEU A 161 0.32 -0.77 13.50
C LEU A 161 -0.32 -1.91 14.27
N ARG A 162 -1.65 -1.84 14.45
CA ARG A 162 -2.41 -2.94 15.03
C ARG A 162 -2.18 -4.20 14.19
N SER A 163 -1.60 -5.21 14.81
CA SER A 163 -1.29 -6.50 14.20
C SER A 163 -2.56 -7.26 13.80
N ALA A 164 -2.59 -7.66 12.53
CA ALA A 164 -3.63 -8.46 11.90
C ALA A 164 -2.99 -9.37 10.83
N ALA A 165 -2.31 -10.42 11.29
CA ALA A 165 -1.67 -11.40 10.41
C ALA A 165 -2.67 -12.06 9.43
N PRO A 166 -2.24 -12.42 8.22
CA PRO A 166 -3.13 -12.93 7.17
C PRO A 166 -3.74 -14.29 7.52
N PRO A 167 -4.85 -14.69 6.87
CA PRO A 167 -5.54 -15.94 7.16
C PRO A 167 -4.70 -17.22 7.12
N TYR A 168 -3.62 -17.24 6.34
CA TYR A 168 -2.73 -18.39 6.18
C TYR A 168 -1.63 -18.45 7.26
N SER A 169 -1.42 -17.36 7.99
CA SER A 169 -0.33 -17.23 8.95
C SER A 169 -0.46 -18.29 10.06
N PRO A 170 0.63 -19.00 10.40
CA PRO A 170 0.64 -19.94 11.53
C PRO A 170 0.27 -19.27 12.87
N HIS A 171 0.51 -17.96 13.01
CA HIS A 171 0.19 -17.17 14.20
C HIS A 171 -0.99 -16.21 13.99
N ARG A 172 -1.89 -16.48 13.03
CA ARG A 172 -3.08 -15.63 12.78
C ARG A 172 -3.89 -15.28 14.03
N PHE A 173 -4.05 -16.24 14.95
CA PHE A 173 -4.82 -16.07 16.19
C PHE A 173 -3.97 -15.60 17.38
N ASP A 174 -2.69 -15.30 17.16
CA ASP A 174 -1.72 -14.82 18.13
C ASP A 174 -0.95 -13.64 17.52
N PRO A 175 -1.57 -12.44 17.42
CA PRO A 175 -0.99 -11.31 16.71
C PRO A 175 0.22 -10.73 17.43
N HIS A 176 1.29 -10.42 16.69
CA HIS A 176 2.56 -9.93 17.24
C HIS A 176 2.95 -8.57 16.65
N PRO A 177 3.59 -7.67 17.43
CA PRO A 177 4.19 -6.46 16.87
C PRO A 177 5.12 -6.78 15.70
N GLY A 178 4.94 -6.08 14.59
CA GLY A 178 5.67 -6.32 13.35
C GLY A 178 4.90 -7.09 12.28
N ASP A 179 3.70 -7.61 12.57
CA ASP A 179 2.81 -8.16 11.54
C ASP A 179 2.42 -7.10 10.49
N ASN A 180 2.20 -5.86 10.93
CA ASN A 180 1.82 -4.73 10.10
C ASN A 180 2.63 -3.49 10.47
N LEU A 181 3.14 -2.80 9.46
CA LEU A 181 3.85 -1.53 9.59
C LEU A 181 3.18 -0.43 8.78
N GLY A 182 3.27 0.80 9.27
CA GLY A 182 3.33 1.96 8.40
C GLY A 182 4.77 2.46 8.28
N LEU A 183 5.00 3.37 7.32
CA LEU A 183 6.31 3.97 7.07
C LEU A 183 6.21 5.48 7.10
N ARG A 184 7.14 6.11 7.82
CA ARG A 184 7.54 7.49 7.54
C ARG A 184 8.79 7.45 6.68
N VAL A 185 8.76 8.17 5.56
CA VAL A 185 9.91 8.29 4.64
C VAL A 185 10.29 9.76 4.58
N GLU A 186 11.56 10.05 4.80
CA GLU A 186 12.10 11.41 4.79
C GLU A 186 13.19 11.56 3.75
N ASP A 187 13.10 12.61 2.93
CA ASP A 187 14.20 13.04 2.06
C ASP A 187 15.19 13.86 2.87
N LEU A 188 16.35 13.28 3.18
CA LEU A 188 17.37 13.90 4.03
C LEU A 188 17.96 15.19 3.46
N ARG A 189 17.73 15.47 2.17
CA ARG A 189 18.20 16.70 1.52
C ARG A 189 17.29 17.88 1.81
N THR A 190 15.99 17.64 1.95
CA THR A 190 14.97 18.69 2.05
C THR A 190 14.24 18.69 3.39
N GLY A 191 14.25 17.56 4.09
CA GLY A 191 13.41 17.30 5.28
C GLY A 191 11.96 16.95 4.92
N GLY A 192 11.63 16.79 3.64
CA GLY A 192 10.28 16.44 3.18
C GLY A 192 9.88 15.03 3.62
N LYS A 193 8.68 14.89 4.21
CA LYS A 193 8.22 13.66 4.87
C LYS A 193 6.92 13.11 4.26
N LEU A 194 6.98 11.86 3.81
CA LEU A 194 5.82 11.02 3.51
C LEU A 194 5.45 10.19 4.74
N PHE A 195 4.17 10.12 5.06
CA PHE A 195 3.57 9.11 5.94
C PHE A 195 2.74 8.15 5.07
N TYR A 196 3.08 6.87 5.10
CA TYR A 196 2.43 5.82 4.31
C TYR A 196 1.88 4.72 5.21
N ALA A 197 0.55 4.60 5.25
CA ALA A 197 -0.17 3.59 6.02
C ALA A 197 -1.41 3.11 5.23
N PRO A 198 -1.23 2.21 4.24
CA PRO A 198 -2.31 1.78 3.35
C PRO A 198 -3.36 0.89 4.05
N GLY A 199 -3.00 0.23 5.15
CA GLY A 199 -3.93 -0.44 6.06
C GLY A 199 -3.84 0.20 7.44
N LEU A 200 -4.89 0.88 7.88
CA LEU A 200 -4.91 1.64 9.13
C LEU A 200 -6.23 1.45 9.86
N GLY A 201 -6.24 0.59 10.88
CA GLY A 201 -7.46 0.22 11.62
C GLY A 201 -7.78 1.10 12.82
N GLN A 202 -6.80 1.84 13.34
CA GLN A 202 -6.96 2.72 14.50
C GLN A 202 -5.94 3.85 14.47
N VAL A 203 -6.28 4.98 15.06
CA VAL A 203 -5.40 6.14 15.19
C VAL A 203 -5.33 6.53 16.67
N ASP A 204 -4.13 6.58 17.22
CA ASP A 204 -3.86 7.06 18.58
C ASP A 204 -3.07 8.37 18.56
N ASP A 205 -2.86 8.99 19.73
CA ASP A 205 -2.16 10.27 19.87
C ASP A 205 -0.72 10.23 19.33
N THR A 206 -0.05 9.08 19.45
CA THR A 206 1.32 8.91 18.94
C THR A 206 1.31 8.95 17.42
N LEU A 207 0.38 8.22 16.80
CA LEU A 207 0.22 8.20 15.36
C LEU A 207 -0.21 9.57 14.81
N LEU A 208 -1.12 10.27 15.49
CA LEU A 208 -1.50 11.65 15.16
C LEU A 208 -0.29 12.59 15.15
N GLY A 209 0.63 12.45 16.11
CA GLY A 209 1.87 13.21 16.14
C GLY A 209 2.74 12.95 14.90
N HIS A 210 2.86 11.68 14.48
CA HIS A 210 3.58 11.32 13.26
C HIS A 210 2.91 11.85 11.99
N MET A 211 1.57 11.80 11.92
CA MET A 211 0.80 12.33 10.80
C MET A 211 0.92 13.85 10.70
N ALA A 212 0.87 14.56 11.83
CA ALA A 212 0.98 16.02 11.85
C ALA A 212 2.37 16.54 11.44
N ASP A 213 3.43 15.77 11.69
CA ASP A 213 4.81 16.11 11.31
C ASP A 213 5.08 15.91 9.81
N ALA A 214 4.29 15.10 9.12
CA ALA A 214 4.46 14.81 7.70
C ALA A 214 4.09 16.00 6.77
N ASP A 215 4.52 15.93 5.52
CA ASP A 215 4.14 16.85 4.44
C ASP A 215 3.12 16.21 3.49
N CYS A 216 3.10 14.87 3.40
CA CYS A 216 2.08 14.11 2.70
C CYS A 216 1.62 12.91 3.53
N LEU A 217 0.32 12.73 3.63
CA LEU A 217 -0.35 11.55 4.16
C LEU A 217 -0.88 10.71 3.01
N LEU A 218 -0.41 9.48 2.90
CA LEU A 218 -0.92 8.47 1.99
C LEU A 218 -1.48 7.32 2.83
N VAL A 219 -2.80 7.34 3.06
CA VAL A 219 -3.46 6.56 4.11
C VAL A 219 -4.61 5.71 3.59
N ASP A 220 -5.02 4.75 4.42
CA ASP A 220 -6.12 3.82 4.17
C ASP A 220 -7.41 4.50 3.68
N GLY A 221 -7.86 4.08 2.51
CA GLY A 221 -9.05 4.49 1.79
C GLY A 221 -10.02 3.34 1.54
N THR A 222 -9.92 2.23 2.28
CA THR A 222 -10.56 0.96 1.93
C THR A 222 -12.07 1.07 1.84
N LEU A 223 -12.74 1.51 2.91
CA LEU A 223 -14.21 1.52 3.00
C LEU A 223 -14.76 2.89 3.40
N TRP A 224 -15.84 3.32 2.76
CA TRP A 224 -16.54 4.54 3.15
C TRP A 224 -17.22 4.38 4.50
N ASP A 225 -17.99 3.30 4.66
CA ASP A 225 -18.66 2.91 5.91
C ASP A 225 -18.10 1.59 6.46
N ASP A 226 -18.12 1.40 7.78
CA ASP A 226 -17.63 0.17 8.43
C ASP A 226 -18.37 -1.09 7.98
N ASP A 227 -19.66 -0.99 7.63
CA ASP A 227 -20.52 -2.08 7.16
C ASP A 227 -20.70 -2.12 5.63
N GLU A 228 -19.81 -1.46 4.86
CA GLU A 228 -19.95 -1.29 3.41
C GLU A 228 -20.07 -2.62 2.65
N MET A 229 -19.36 -3.66 3.07
CA MET A 229 -19.45 -4.99 2.46
C MET A 229 -20.87 -5.59 2.58
N GLN A 230 -21.52 -5.39 3.72
CA GLN A 230 -22.92 -5.80 3.93
C GLN A 230 -23.87 -4.95 3.10
N ARG A 231 -23.70 -3.62 3.07
CA ARG A 231 -24.53 -2.70 2.27
C ARG A 231 -24.48 -3.01 0.77
N ARG A 232 -23.33 -3.45 0.27
CA ARG A 232 -23.16 -3.88 -1.12
C ARG A 232 -23.55 -5.35 -1.38
N GLY A 233 -23.87 -6.12 -0.36
CA GLY A 233 -24.28 -7.53 -0.47
C GLY A 233 -23.16 -8.47 -0.95
N VAL A 234 -21.89 -8.11 -0.72
CA VAL A 234 -20.72 -8.86 -1.22
C VAL A 234 -19.85 -9.45 -0.11
N GLY A 235 -20.29 -9.35 1.14
CA GLY A 235 -19.62 -9.96 2.28
C GLY A 235 -20.31 -9.65 3.61
N THR A 236 -19.79 -10.24 4.68
CA THR A 236 -20.30 -10.06 6.06
C THR A 236 -19.33 -9.35 6.97
N ARG A 237 -18.07 -9.18 6.55
CA ARG A 237 -16.99 -8.59 7.35
C ARG A 237 -17.12 -7.07 7.40
N THR A 238 -16.93 -6.51 8.59
CA THR A 238 -16.81 -5.07 8.83
C THR A 238 -15.39 -4.56 8.59
N GLY A 239 -15.21 -3.25 8.42
CA GLY A 239 -13.91 -2.59 8.34
C GLY A 239 -13.04 -2.91 9.56
N ARG A 240 -13.61 -2.78 10.76
CA ARG A 240 -12.93 -3.12 12.03
C ARG A 240 -12.41 -4.56 12.08
N GLU A 241 -13.20 -5.53 11.60
CA GLU A 241 -12.78 -6.94 11.52
C GLU A 241 -11.65 -7.16 10.50
N MET A 242 -11.57 -6.31 9.48
CA MET A 242 -10.50 -6.34 8.47
C MET A 242 -9.30 -5.45 8.84
N GLY A 243 -9.37 -4.69 9.95
CA GLY A 243 -8.32 -3.77 10.36
C GLY A 243 -8.27 -2.47 9.55
N HIS A 244 -9.41 -2.01 9.03
CA HIS A 244 -9.52 -0.78 8.24
C HIS A 244 -10.45 0.23 8.93
N LEU A 245 -9.97 1.47 9.11
CA LEU A 245 -10.76 2.58 9.58
C LEU A 245 -11.58 3.16 8.41
N CYS A 246 -12.90 3.14 8.53
CA CYS A 246 -13.78 3.69 7.50
C CYS A 246 -13.62 5.22 7.37
N GLN A 247 -13.91 5.76 6.19
CA GLN A 247 -13.76 7.21 5.97
C GLN A 247 -14.81 8.05 6.71
N ASN A 248 -16.05 7.58 6.71
CA ASN A 248 -17.21 8.28 7.25
C ASN A 248 -17.48 7.92 8.72
N GLY A 249 -18.25 8.77 9.39
CA GLY A 249 -18.72 8.56 10.77
C GLY A 249 -17.75 9.04 11.86
N PRO A 250 -18.19 9.02 13.14
CA PRO A 250 -17.41 9.52 14.26
C PRO A 250 -16.07 8.79 14.40
N GLY A 251 -14.99 9.56 14.49
CA GLY A 251 -13.62 9.02 14.53
C GLY A 251 -13.16 8.35 13.23
N GLY A 252 -13.91 8.48 12.14
CA GLY A 252 -13.51 7.99 10.82
C GLY A 252 -12.34 8.77 10.23
N MET A 253 -11.74 8.24 9.16
CA MET A 253 -10.53 8.81 8.56
C MET A 253 -10.70 10.28 8.17
N LEU A 254 -11.87 10.70 7.64
CA LEU A 254 -12.07 12.10 7.25
C LEU A 254 -12.10 13.05 8.46
N GLU A 255 -12.62 12.62 9.60
CA GLU A 255 -12.60 13.42 10.84
C GLU A 255 -11.18 13.55 11.38
N VAL A 256 -10.39 12.47 11.34
CA VAL A 256 -8.96 12.48 11.69
C VAL A 256 -8.19 13.47 10.79
N LEU A 257 -8.43 13.42 9.48
CA LEU A 257 -7.73 14.25 8.50
C LEU A 257 -8.12 15.73 8.54
N ASP A 258 -9.33 16.07 9.02
CA ASP A 258 -9.76 17.45 9.24
C ASP A 258 -8.93 18.14 10.34
N GLY A 259 -8.40 17.39 11.30
CA GLY A 259 -7.50 17.91 12.33
C GLY A 259 -6.11 18.32 11.83
N LEU A 260 -5.76 17.98 10.58
CA LEU A 260 -4.40 18.10 10.04
C LEU A 260 -4.37 19.07 8.85
N ASN A 261 -4.02 20.33 9.11
CA ASN A 261 -4.05 21.40 8.10
C ASN A 261 -2.83 21.46 7.18
N LYS A 262 -1.66 21.00 7.66
CA LYS A 262 -0.39 21.10 6.94
C LYS A 262 -0.26 20.10 5.77
N PRO A 263 -0.48 18.79 5.96
CA PRO A 263 -0.07 17.83 4.95
C PRO A 263 -1.03 17.77 3.75
N ARG A 264 -0.48 17.43 2.57
CA ARG A 264 -1.25 16.88 1.46
C ARG A 264 -1.89 15.56 1.90
N LYS A 265 -3.15 15.33 1.56
CA LYS A 265 -3.92 14.18 2.06
C LYS A 265 -4.42 13.33 0.90
N VAL A 266 -4.03 12.06 0.86
CA VAL A 266 -4.37 11.15 -0.23
C VAL A 266 -4.85 9.81 0.34
N LEU A 267 -6.03 9.38 -0.08
CA LEU A 267 -6.56 8.05 0.21
C LEU A 267 -6.05 7.04 -0.83
N ILE A 268 -5.53 5.90 -0.39
CA ILE A 268 -5.06 4.77 -1.22
C ILE A 268 -5.64 3.45 -0.69
N HIS A 269 -5.40 2.33 -1.37
CA HIS A 269 -5.88 1.01 -0.96
C HIS A 269 -7.43 0.99 -0.90
N ILE A 270 -8.07 1.42 -1.98
CA ILE A 270 -9.52 1.66 -2.02
C ILE A 270 -10.25 0.39 -2.47
N ASN A 271 -11.21 -0.10 -1.69
CA ASN A 271 -11.93 -1.31 -2.05
C ASN A 271 -12.90 -1.07 -3.21
N ASN A 272 -13.16 -2.11 -4.00
CA ASN A 272 -14.05 -2.02 -5.17
C ASN A 272 -15.50 -1.61 -4.83
N THR A 273 -15.92 -1.74 -3.56
CA THR A 273 -17.25 -1.36 -3.07
C THR A 273 -17.40 0.13 -2.75
N ASN A 274 -16.28 0.84 -2.63
CA ASN A 274 -16.24 2.18 -2.06
C ASN A 274 -16.85 3.20 -3.02
N PRO A 275 -17.87 3.98 -2.62
CA PRO A 275 -18.50 4.98 -3.48
C PRO A 275 -17.53 6.07 -3.96
N ILE A 276 -16.41 6.30 -3.28
CA ILE A 276 -15.39 7.26 -3.75
C ILE A 276 -14.70 6.79 -5.04
N LEU A 277 -14.96 5.58 -5.56
CA LEU A 277 -14.45 5.19 -6.87
C LEU A 277 -15.26 5.80 -8.02
N ASP A 278 -16.56 6.04 -7.81
CA ASP A 278 -17.42 6.77 -8.72
C ASP A 278 -17.07 8.26 -8.67
N GLU A 279 -16.61 8.80 -9.79
CA GLU A 279 -16.17 10.20 -9.89
C GLU A 279 -17.33 11.19 -9.74
N ASP A 280 -18.57 10.74 -9.93
CA ASP A 280 -19.77 11.58 -9.84
C ASP A 280 -20.52 11.42 -8.49
N SER A 281 -19.99 10.61 -7.55
CA SER A 281 -20.66 10.33 -6.27
C SER A 281 -20.59 11.51 -5.29
N PRO A 282 -21.60 11.67 -4.42
CA PRO A 282 -21.54 12.66 -3.35
C PRO A 282 -20.39 12.39 -2.36
N GLU A 283 -20.01 11.13 -2.16
CA GLU A 283 -18.87 10.74 -1.33
C GLU A 283 -17.54 11.23 -1.94
N ARG A 284 -17.33 11.09 -3.26
CA ARG A 284 -16.18 11.68 -3.97
C ARG A 284 -16.15 13.20 -3.83
N ALA A 285 -17.31 13.85 -3.97
CA ALA A 285 -17.42 15.30 -3.84
C ALA A 285 -17.08 15.77 -2.42
N GLU A 286 -17.53 15.05 -1.40
CA GLU A 286 -17.23 15.33 0.01
C GLU A 286 -15.73 15.19 0.33
N VAL A 287 -15.09 14.12 -0.17
CA VAL A 287 -13.63 13.93 -0.03
C VAL A 287 -12.87 15.12 -0.63
N THR A 288 -13.28 15.56 -1.83
CA THR A 288 -12.68 16.71 -2.50
C THR A 288 -12.92 18.02 -1.73
N ARG A 289 -14.12 18.21 -1.18
CA ARG A 289 -14.48 19.39 -0.36
C ARG A 289 -13.60 19.52 0.89
N ARG A 290 -13.15 18.40 1.46
CA ARG A 290 -12.24 18.36 2.62
C ARG A 290 -10.76 18.51 2.23
N GLY A 291 -10.46 18.75 0.96
CA GLY A 291 -9.08 18.86 0.47
C GLY A 291 -8.32 17.54 0.57
N VAL A 292 -9.03 16.42 0.46
CA VAL A 292 -8.46 15.07 0.42
C VAL A 292 -8.55 14.56 -1.01
N GLU A 293 -7.47 13.97 -1.50
CA GLU A 293 -7.37 13.38 -2.83
C GLU A 293 -7.63 11.88 -2.76
N VAL A 294 -7.97 11.29 -3.91
CA VAL A 294 -8.15 9.85 -4.04
C VAL A 294 -7.19 9.32 -5.09
N ALA A 295 -6.34 8.41 -4.66
CA ALA A 295 -5.32 7.81 -5.50
C ALA A 295 -5.91 7.13 -6.74
N PHE A 296 -5.11 7.14 -7.80
CA PHE A 296 -5.36 6.41 -9.03
C PHE A 296 -4.03 5.85 -9.55
N ASP A 297 -4.09 4.73 -10.25
CA ASP A 297 -2.92 4.12 -10.85
C ASP A 297 -2.26 5.09 -11.83
N GLY A 298 -0.96 5.30 -11.68
CA GLY A 298 -0.21 6.28 -12.46
C GLY A 298 -0.06 7.65 -11.80
N MET A 299 -0.72 7.92 -10.67
CA MET A 299 -0.55 9.17 -9.92
C MET A 299 0.90 9.33 -9.44
N SER A 300 1.51 10.48 -9.75
CA SER A 300 2.83 10.87 -9.29
C SER A 300 2.72 11.97 -8.23
N ILE A 301 3.47 11.83 -7.15
CA ILE A 301 3.59 12.82 -6.07
C ILE A 301 5.08 13.16 -5.93
N GLU A 302 5.40 14.45 -5.85
CA GLU A 302 6.74 14.96 -5.59
C GLU A 302 6.75 15.70 -4.25
N LEU A 303 7.75 15.41 -3.43
CA LEU A 303 8.05 16.06 -2.15
C LEU A 303 9.50 16.54 -2.08
#